data_AF-A0A9W8HSR6-F1
#
_entry.id   AF-A0A9W8HSR6-F1
#
_cell.length_a   1.000
_cell.length_b   1.000
_cell.length_c   1.000
_cell.angle_alpha   90.00
_cell.angle_beta   90.00
_cell.angle_gamma   90.00
#
_symmetry.space_group_name_H-M   'P 1'
#
loop_
_entity.id
_entity.type
_entity.pdbx_description
1 polymer ?
#
loop_
_entity_poly.entity_id
_entity_poly.type
_entity_poly.pdbx_seq_one_letter_code
_entity_poly.pdbx_strand_id
1 'polypeptide(L)'
;MQLSAGEIARLKALDSGTQITDPLLVQVISNLQPFGNQAAGTPTRYRCMVSDSEQSIVTILPAHLSQLIEEQKICRFTVLKILRCSSTKKARPNEPPMSFFIVGDAEIITTLTEKIGFPEKAVQAQQQQQPTASAMAAPAH
;
A
#
# COMPACT_ATOMS: atom_id res chain seq x y z
N MET A 1 0.78 -11.23 9.51
CA MET A 1 1.43 -11.37 8.19
C MET A 1 2.42 -10.24 8.03
N GLN A 2 3.61 -10.50 7.47
CA GLN A 2 4.65 -9.48 7.26
C GLN A 2 4.71 -9.12 5.78
N LEU A 3 4.84 -7.82 5.48
CA LEU A 3 5.05 -7.29 4.13
C LEU A 3 6.54 -6.97 3.90
N SER A 4 6.93 -6.71 2.66
CA SER A 4 8.31 -6.37 2.26
C SER A 4 8.69 -4.93 2.62
N ALA A 5 8.64 -4.58 3.91
CA ALA A 5 8.89 -3.24 4.44
C ALA A 5 10.18 -2.60 3.91
N GLY A 6 10.09 -1.33 3.52
CA GLY A 6 11.19 -0.54 2.96
C GLY A 6 11.44 -0.73 1.46
N GLU A 7 10.93 -1.79 0.83
CA GLU A 7 11.19 -2.07 -0.57
C GLU A 7 10.59 -1.03 -1.52
N ILE A 8 9.42 -0.46 -1.23
CA ILE A 8 8.86 0.62 -2.06
C ILE A 8 9.82 1.82 -2.07
N ALA A 9 10.45 2.14 -0.93
CA ALA A 9 11.44 3.22 -0.85
C ALA A 9 12.69 2.90 -1.69
N ARG A 10 13.26 1.70 -1.53
CA ARG A 10 14.43 1.22 -2.29
C ARG A 10 14.18 1.29 -3.80
N LEU A 11 13.04 0.79 -4.25
CA LEU A 11 12.69 0.67 -5.66
C LEU A 11 12.31 2.01 -6.31
N LYS A 12 11.84 2.99 -5.53
CA LYS A 12 11.66 4.39 -6.00
C LYS A 12 13.00 5.10 -6.24
N ALA A 13 14.09 4.68 -5.58
CA ALA A 13 15.42 5.25 -5.83
C ALA A 13 15.98 4.84 -7.20
N LEU A 14 15.70 3.61 -7.65
CA LEU A 14 16.18 3.04 -8.93
C LEU A 14 15.79 3.86 -10.17
N ASP A 15 16.53 3.68 -11.26
CA ASP A 15 16.27 4.33 -12.53
C ASP A 15 14.93 3.87 -13.17
N SER A 16 14.36 4.75 -13.98
CA SER A 16 13.09 4.47 -14.64
C SER A 16 13.27 3.37 -15.70
N GLY A 17 12.47 2.32 -15.60
CA GLY A 17 12.52 1.15 -16.47
C GLY A 17 13.35 -0.02 -15.91
N THR A 18 14.05 0.16 -14.77
CA THR A 18 14.74 -0.95 -14.09
C THR A 18 13.74 -2.06 -13.77
N GLN A 19 14.01 -3.26 -14.30
CA GLN A 19 13.23 -4.47 -14.03
C GLN A 19 13.63 -5.05 -12.68
N ILE A 20 12.63 -5.50 -11.92
CA ILE A 20 12.76 -6.02 -10.57
C ILE A 20 12.14 -7.41 -10.59
N THR A 21 12.95 -8.42 -10.23
CA THR A 21 12.57 -9.84 -10.22
C THR A 21 12.57 -10.44 -8.82
N ASP A 22 13.02 -9.68 -7.82
CA ASP A 22 12.94 -10.06 -6.42
C ASP A 22 11.46 -9.99 -5.96
N PRO A 23 10.87 -11.06 -5.40
CA PRO A 23 9.46 -11.06 -5.02
C PRO A 23 9.14 -10.07 -3.90
N LEU A 24 8.09 -9.27 -4.08
CA LEU A 24 7.65 -8.25 -3.12
C LEU A 24 6.27 -8.60 -2.57
N LEU A 25 6.13 -8.74 -1.25
CA LEU A 25 4.84 -8.85 -0.59
C LEU A 25 4.31 -7.45 -0.26
N VAL A 26 3.21 -7.06 -0.91
CA VAL A 26 2.54 -5.77 -0.74
C VAL A 26 1.04 -5.96 -0.59
N GLN A 27 0.37 -5.04 0.09
CA GLN A 27 -1.08 -5.04 0.20
C GLN A 27 -1.71 -3.93 -0.65
N VAL A 28 -2.78 -4.25 -1.37
CA VAL A 28 -3.63 -3.26 -2.05
C VAL A 28 -4.37 -2.43 -0.99
N ILE A 29 -4.16 -1.11 -0.94
CA ILE A 29 -4.74 -0.23 0.10
C ILE A 29 -5.84 0.71 -0.42
N SER A 30 -5.99 0.84 -1.74
CA SER A 30 -7.07 1.61 -2.38
C SER A 30 -8.07 0.70 -3.08
N ASN A 31 -9.20 1.27 -3.50
CA ASN A 31 -10.03 0.66 -4.53
C ASN A 31 -9.24 0.58 -5.85
N LEU A 32 -9.53 -0.42 -6.67
CA LEU A 32 -8.94 -0.57 -8.00
C LEU A 32 -9.76 0.25 -9.01
N GLN A 33 -9.08 0.94 -9.92
CA GLN A 33 -9.70 1.77 -10.95
C GLN A 33 -9.22 1.33 -12.33
N PRO A 34 -10.10 1.27 -13.35
CA PRO A 34 -9.66 1.10 -14.73
C PRO A 34 -8.62 2.16 -15.16
N PHE A 35 -7.68 1.74 -16.00
CA PHE A 35 -6.56 2.56 -16.46
C PHE A 35 -6.22 2.25 -17.92
N GLY A 36 -5.86 3.30 -18.66
CA GLY A 36 -5.58 3.21 -20.10
C GLY A 36 -6.80 3.56 -20.95
N ASN A 37 -6.65 3.43 -22.27
CA ASN A 37 -7.70 3.75 -23.23
C ASN A 37 -8.62 2.53 -23.42
N GLN A 38 -9.92 2.67 -23.13
CA GLN A 38 -10.90 1.57 -23.23
C GLN A 38 -11.42 1.41 -24.67
N ALA A 39 -10.52 1.44 -25.65
CA ALA A 39 -10.87 1.16 -27.04
C ALA A 39 -11.23 -0.32 -27.22
N ALA A 40 -12.21 -0.62 -28.07
CA ALA A 40 -12.68 -1.98 -28.34
C ALA A 40 -11.52 -2.92 -28.69
N GLY A 41 -11.47 -4.09 -28.04
CA GLY A 41 -10.41 -5.09 -28.21
C GLY A 41 -9.13 -4.83 -27.40
N THR A 42 -9.01 -3.71 -26.68
CA THR A 42 -7.86 -3.46 -25.79
C THR A 42 -8.13 -4.06 -24.40
N PRO A 43 -7.25 -4.92 -23.85
CA PRO A 43 -7.46 -5.46 -22.51
C PRO A 43 -7.45 -4.36 -21.44
N THR A 44 -8.54 -4.24 -20.68
CA THR A 44 -8.63 -3.34 -19.51
C THR A 44 -7.45 -3.59 -18.59
N ARG A 45 -6.78 -2.52 -18.15
CA ARG A 45 -5.80 -2.59 -17.05
C ARG A 45 -6.35 -1.86 -15.85
N TYR A 46 -5.85 -2.18 -14.67
CA TYR A 46 -6.27 -1.54 -13.43
C TYR A 46 -5.08 -0.85 -12.75
N ARG A 47 -5.35 0.30 -12.14
CA ARG A 47 -4.45 0.98 -11.21
C ARG A 47 -4.97 0.87 -9.79
N CYS A 48 -4.07 0.79 -8.84
CA CYS A 48 -4.35 0.86 -7.40
C CYS A 48 -3.18 1.54 -6.68
N MET A 49 -3.32 1.80 -5.38
CA MET A 49 -2.18 1.96 -4.49
C MET A 49 -1.92 0.65 -3.76
N VAL A 50 -0.65 0.24 -3.74
CA VAL A 50 -0.15 -0.83 -2.86
C VAL A 50 0.70 -0.21 -1.75
N SER A 51 0.86 -0.94 -0.65
CA SER A 51 1.74 -0.59 0.47
C SER A 51 2.58 -1.79 0.89
N ASP A 52 3.80 -1.52 1.32
CA ASP A 52 4.74 -2.50 1.90
C ASP A 52 4.76 -2.45 3.43
N SER A 53 3.75 -1.83 4.05
CA SER A 53 3.61 -1.45 5.47
C SER A 53 4.28 -0.13 5.91
N GLU A 54 5.24 0.42 5.14
CA GLU A 54 5.94 1.68 5.48
C GLU A 54 5.64 2.81 4.50
N GLN A 55 5.66 2.52 3.21
CA GLN A 55 5.30 3.45 2.14
C GLN A 55 4.12 2.91 1.32
N SER A 56 3.65 3.74 0.40
CA SER A 56 2.72 3.34 -0.63
C SER A 56 3.15 3.87 -1.99
N ILE A 57 2.70 3.20 -3.05
CA ILE A 57 2.96 3.62 -4.43
C ILE A 57 1.79 3.25 -5.34
N VAL A 58 1.54 4.12 -6.32
CA VAL A 58 0.63 3.81 -7.43
C VAL A 58 1.21 2.65 -8.23
N THR A 59 0.38 1.66 -8.51
CA THR A 59 0.76 0.43 -9.20
C THR A 59 -0.25 0.12 -10.29
N ILE A 60 0.24 -0.14 -11.50
CA ILE A 60 -0.54 -0.60 -12.65
C ILE A 60 -0.40 -2.11 -12.72
N LEU A 61 -1.51 -2.82 -12.62
CA LEU A 61 -1.57 -4.28 -12.69
C LEU A 61 -1.61 -4.76 -14.16
N PRO A 62 -1.03 -5.94 -14.46
CA PRO A 62 -1.05 -6.52 -15.79
C PRO A 62 -2.46 -6.98 -16.16
N ALA A 63 -2.80 -6.88 -17.45
CA ALA A 63 -4.15 -7.15 -17.95
C ALA A 63 -4.64 -8.61 -17.72
N HIS A 64 -3.74 -9.58 -17.55
CA HIS A 64 -4.15 -10.96 -17.26
C HIS A 64 -4.75 -11.14 -15.86
N LEU A 65 -4.55 -10.17 -14.94
CA LEU A 65 -5.19 -10.16 -13.62
C LEU A 65 -6.56 -9.46 -13.63
N SER A 66 -6.97 -8.83 -14.73
CA SER A 66 -8.20 -8.02 -14.79
C SER A 66 -9.46 -8.83 -14.48
N GLN A 67 -9.56 -10.07 -14.98
CA GLN A 67 -10.66 -10.96 -14.63
C GLN A 67 -10.73 -11.23 -13.12
N LEU A 68 -9.60 -11.37 -12.42
CA LEU A 68 -9.56 -11.59 -10.97
C LEU A 68 -10.00 -10.33 -10.18
N ILE A 69 -9.89 -9.15 -10.78
CA ILE A 69 -10.37 -7.88 -10.21
C ILE A 69 -11.88 -7.74 -10.42
N GLU A 70 -12.37 -8.08 -11.62
CA GLU A 70 -13.79 -8.09 -11.96
C GLU A 70 -14.57 -9.13 -11.13
N GLU A 71 -13.98 -10.31 -10.89
CA GLU A 71 -14.48 -11.36 -9.99
C GLU A 71 -14.26 -11.04 -8.49
N GLN A 72 -13.75 -9.85 -8.14
CA GLN A 72 -13.48 -9.38 -6.77
C GLN A 72 -12.48 -10.23 -5.95
N LYS A 73 -11.75 -11.15 -6.58
CA LYS A 73 -10.66 -11.94 -5.97
C LYS A 73 -9.45 -11.06 -5.63
N ILE A 74 -9.20 -10.03 -6.44
CA ILE A 74 -8.29 -8.92 -6.12
C ILE A 74 -9.11 -7.68 -5.83
N CYS A 75 -9.10 -7.26 -4.57
CA CYS A 75 -9.84 -6.11 -4.08
C CYS A 75 -8.99 -5.31 -3.09
N ARG A 76 -9.60 -4.34 -2.39
CA ARG A 76 -8.92 -3.63 -1.31
C ARG A 76 -8.58 -4.62 -0.18
N PHE A 77 -7.39 -4.46 0.39
CA PHE A 77 -6.78 -5.35 1.40
C PHE A 77 -6.31 -6.73 0.90
N THR A 78 -6.42 -7.03 -0.40
CA THR A 78 -5.71 -8.17 -1.00
C THR A 78 -4.20 -8.00 -0.87
N VAL A 79 -3.52 -9.03 -0.36
CA VAL A 79 -2.06 -9.13 -0.32
C VAL A 79 -1.59 -9.84 -1.59
N LEU A 80 -0.76 -9.14 -2.34
CA LEU A 80 -0.15 -9.60 -3.58
C LEU A 80 1.33 -9.88 -3.34
N LYS A 81 1.82 -10.98 -3.92
CA LYS A 81 3.23 -11.22 -4.13
C LYS A 81 3.55 -10.83 -5.56
N ILE A 82 4.10 -9.64 -5.74
CA ILE A 82 4.58 -9.16 -7.05
C ILE A 82 5.84 -9.95 -7.37
N LEU A 83 5.82 -10.70 -8.48
CA LEU A 83 6.96 -11.50 -8.94
C LEU A 83 7.87 -10.70 -9.87
N ARG A 84 7.28 -9.80 -10.67
CA ARG A 84 8.00 -8.94 -11.62
C ARG A 84 7.36 -7.56 -11.70
N CYS A 85 8.15 -6.51 -11.57
CA CYS A 85 7.69 -5.14 -11.85
C CYS A 85 8.83 -4.26 -12.38
N SER A 86 8.47 -3.07 -12.86
CA SER A 86 9.44 -2.01 -13.17
C SER A 86 9.07 -0.70 -12.50
N SER A 87 10.07 -0.06 -11.88
CA SER A 87 9.94 1.30 -11.35
C SER A 87 9.89 2.29 -12.52
N THR A 88 8.85 3.11 -12.59
CA THR A 88 8.66 4.10 -13.68
C THR A 88 8.53 5.49 -13.10
N LYS A 89 9.33 6.43 -13.61
CA LYS A 89 9.29 7.86 -13.24
C LYS A 89 8.76 8.66 -14.42
N LYS A 90 7.68 9.42 -14.22
CA LYS A 90 7.14 10.36 -15.21
C LYS A 90 7.18 11.78 -14.65
N ALA A 91 8.02 12.62 -15.26
CA ALA A 91 7.94 14.06 -15.13
C ALA A 91 6.93 14.61 -16.16
N ARG A 92 6.26 15.71 -15.83
CA ARG A 92 5.56 16.57 -16.79
C ARG A 92 5.96 18.02 -16.52
N PRO A 93 5.90 18.92 -17.51
CA PRO A 93 6.15 20.34 -17.27
C PRO A 93 5.26 20.85 -16.13
N ASN A 94 5.86 21.50 -15.14
CA ASN A 94 5.19 22.08 -13.96
C ASN A 94 4.47 21.10 -13.02
N GLU A 95 4.65 19.78 -13.16
CA GLU A 95 4.19 18.77 -12.18
C GLU A 95 5.37 18.14 -11.44
N PRO A 96 5.24 17.81 -10.14
CA PRO A 96 6.25 17.03 -9.43
C PRO A 96 6.40 15.64 -10.07
N PRO A 97 7.64 15.07 -10.13
CA PRO A 97 7.88 13.79 -10.77
C PRO A 97 7.12 12.65 -10.06
N MET A 98 6.27 11.95 -10.81
CA MET A 98 5.46 10.86 -10.28
C MET A 98 6.17 9.52 -10.48
N SER A 99 6.35 8.78 -9.39
CA SER A 99 6.87 7.40 -9.43
C SER A 99 5.72 6.40 -9.29
N PHE A 100 5.70 5.37 -10.13
CA PHE A 100 4.71 4.29 -10.09
C PHE A 100 5.33 2.96 -10.54
N PHE A 101 4.75 1.84 -10.10
CA PHE A 101 5.13 0.52 -10.59
C PHE A 101 4.26 0.09 -11.76
N ILE A 102 4.89 -0.55 -12.74
CA ILE A 102 4.21 -1.39 -13.74
C ILE A 102 4.49 -2.83 -13.34
N VAL A 103 3.47 -3.57 -12.94
CA VAL A 103 3.61 -4.99 -12.60
C VAL A 103 3.55 -5.80 -13.90
N GLY A 104 4.56 -6.64 -14.11
CA GLY A 104 4.56 -7.64 -15.16
C GLY A 104 3.86 -8.92 -14.73
N ASP A 105 3.94 -9.29 -13.45
CA ASP A 105 3.49 -10.57 -12.92
C ASP A 105 3.28 -10.52 -11.39
N ALA A 106 2.20 -11.12 -10.87
CA ALA A 106 1.89 -11.18 -9.45
C ALA A 106 0.91 -12.29 -9.07
N GLU A 107 1.08 -12.84 -7.86
CA GLU A 107 0.24 -13.87 -7.27
C GLU A 107 -0.63 -13.30 -6.14
N ILE A 108 -1.85 -13.83 -5.96
CA ILE A 108 -2.70 -13.57 -4.79
C ILE A 108 -2.22 -14.45 -3.65
N ILE A 109 -1.87 -13.86 -2.51
CA ILE A 109 -1.50 -14.59 -1.29
C ILE A 109 -2.72 -14.79 -0.38
N THR A 110 -3.45 -13.71 -0.12
CA THR A 110 -4.68 -13.73 0.68
C THR A 110 -5.43 -12.40 0.51
N THR A 111 -6.66 -12.32 1.03
CA THR A 111 -7.37 -11.05 1.23
C THR A 111 -7.67 -10.89 2.71
N LEU A 112 -7.38 -9.70 3.24
CA LEU A 112 -7.56 -9.36 4.65
C LEU A 112 -8.76 -8.43 4.83
N THR A 113 -9.19 -8.23 6.06
CA THR A 113 -10.27 -7.29 6.43
C THR A 113 -9.78 -5.86 6.66
N GLU A 114 -8.48 -5.68 6.89
CA GLU A 114 -7.87 -4.42 7.32
C GLU A 114 -6.47 -4.20 6.71
N LYS A 115 -5.91 -3.00 6.93
CA LYS A 115 -4.60 -2.62 6.43
C LYS A 115 -3.47 -3.17 7.30
N ILE A 116 -2.44 -3.77 6.70
CA ILE A 116 -1.20 -4.12 7.40
C ILE A 116 -0.28 -2.89 7.49
N GLY A 117 0.17 -2.59 8.70
CA GLY A 117 1.11 -1.50 8.96
C GLY A 117 0.46 -0.13 8.92
N PHE A 118 1.21 0.85 9.44
CA PHE A 118 0.69 2.07 10.05
C PHE A 118 -0.16 1.74 11.28
N PRO A 119 0.36 1.90 12.52
CA PRO A 119 -0.54 1.95 13.66
C PRO A 119 -1.52 3.10 13.39
N GLU A 120 -2.81 2.83 13.57
CA GLU A 120 -3.72 3.92 13.90
C GLU A 120 -3.06 4.68 15.06
N LYS A 121 -3.03 6.02 15.01
CA LYS A 121 -2.69 6.79 16.20
C LYS A 121 -3.66 6.32 17.27
N ALA A 122 -3.16 5.58 18.25
CA ALA A 122 -3.96 5.10 19.36
C ALA A 122 -4.69 6.33 19.91
N VAL A 123 -6.01 6.31 19.76
CA VAL A 123 -6.85 7.44 20.14
C VAL A 123 -6.79 7.52 21.66
N GLN A 124 -5.85 8.33 22.17
CA GLN A 124 -5.74 8.65 23.59
C GLN A 124 -6.85 9.64 23.99
N ALA A 125 -8.08 9.14 23.87
CA ALA A 125 -9.32 9.64 24.41
C ALA A 125 -10.21 8.38 24.57
N GLN A 126 -10.77 7.98 25.71
CA GLN A 126 -10.89 8.50 27.09
C GLN A 126 -11.09 7.26 28.03
N GLN A 127 -11.01 7.28 29.37
CA GLN A 127 -10.85 8.34 30.39
C GLN A 127 -10.31 7.73 31.73
N GLN A 128 -10.12 8.56 32.77
CA GLN A 128 -10.33 8.27 34.20
C GLN A 128 -9.75 6.97 34.84
N GLN A 129 -8.78 7.13 35.75
CA GLN A 129 -9.02 7.06 37.21
C GLN A 129 -7.73 7.34 38.01
N GLN A 130 -7.70 8.48 38.70
CA GLN A 130 -6.82 8.70 39.85
C GLN A 130 -7.67 9.21 41.02
N PRO A 131 -8.01 8.33 42.00
CA PRO A 131 -8.54 8.74 43.27
C PRO A 131 -7.39 8.87 44.28
N THR A 132 -6.92 10.09 44.54
CA THR A 132 -6.11 10.38 45.74
C THR A 132 -6.95 11.22 46.70
N ALA A 133 -7.71 10.51 47.54
CA ALA A 133 -8.38 11.11 48.69
C ALA A 133 -7.36 11.58 49.73
N SER A 134 -7.78 12.55 50.54
CA SER A 134 -6.96 13.27 51.53
C SER A 134 -6.34 12.40 52.62
N ALA A 135 -5.16 12.79 53.10
CA ALA A 135 -4.72 12.55 54.48
C ALA A 135 -3.84 13.72 54.98
N MET A 136 -4.07 14.15 56.22
CA MET A 136 -3.38 15.26 56.88
C MET A 136 -2.06 14.82 57.53
N ALA A 137 -1.11 15.75 57.72
CA ALA A 137 -0.58 16.10 59.05
C ALA A 137 0.56 17.14 58.97
N ALA A 138 0.55 18.12 59.89
CA ALA A 138 1.75 18.87 60.28
C ALA A 138 2.54 18.07 61.36
N PRO A 139 3.77 18.46 61.70
CA PRO A 139 3.90 19.42 62.79
C PRO A 139 5.01 20.47 62.59
N ALA A 140 5.04 21.44 63.51
CA ALA A 140 6.02 22.52 63.56
C ALA A 140 7.30 22.13 64.33
N HIS A 141 8.40 22.84 64.06
CA HIS A 141 9.33 23.32 65.08
C HIS A 141 10.11 24.54 64.61
#